data_AF-A0A9X9AA93-F1
#
_entry.id   AF-A0A9X9AA93-F1
#
_cell.length_a   1.000
_cell.length_b   1.000
_cell.length_c   1.000
_cell.angle_alpha   90.00
_cell.angle_beta   90.00
_cell.angle_gamma   90.00
#
_symmetry.space_group_name_H-M   'P 1'
#
loop_
_entity.id
_entity.type
_entity.pdbx_description
1 polymer ?
#
loop_
_entity_poly.entity_id
_entity_poly.type
_entity_poly.pdbx_seq_one_letter_code
_entity_poly.pdbx_strand_id
1 'polypeptide(L)'
;MYQVKGYFSSLKGSYYEIGKQQGEFVKQNPYLIPQFIHEENVISNNHWTESRNILNKHCPGINEEIEGFCEVLKIPSKNMMYYYQTLLKAGCSHCAVLPKKTDLEHTYVLRNYDLSPIIDDMRFCSTHVEGAYAHSGFSTQYFGRTEGINE
;
A
#
# COMPACT_ATOMS: atom_id res chain seq x y z
N MET A 1 -24.37 7.46 -10.02
CA MET A 1 -23.79 6.96 -8.75
C MET A 1 -22.70 5.97 -9.15
N TYR A 2 -21.43 6.21 -8.82
CA TYR A 2 -20.34 5.32 -9.21
C TYR A 2 -20.35 4.08 -8.30
N GLN A 3 -20.27 2.89 -8.88
CA GLN A 3 -20.10 1.65 -8.13
C GLN A 3 -18.59 1.39 -7.99
N VAL A 4 -18.12 1.27 -6.75
CA VAL A 4 -16.72 0.98 -6.44
C VAL A 4 -16.63 -0.40 -5.81
N LYS A 5 -15.70 -1.23 -6.29
CA LYS A 5 -15.48 -2.58 -5.77
C LYS A 5 -14.25 -2.57 -4.86
N GLY A 6 -14.46 -2.91 -3.59
CA GLY A 6 -13.38 -3.08 -2.62
C GLY A 6 -12.95 -4.54 -2.45
N TYR A 7 -11.77 -4.74 -1.89
CA TYR A 7 -11.19 -6.05 -1.62
C TYR A 7 -10.76 -6.19 -0.17
N PHE A 8 -10.87 -7.42 0.34
CA PHE A 8 -10.20 -7.83 1.56
C PHE A 8 -9.06 -8.78 1.21
N SER A 9 -7.95 -8.71 1.92
CA SER A 9 -6.84 -9.66 1.74
C SER A 9 -6.17 -10.03 3.05
N SER A 10 -5.96 -11.33 3.23
CA SER A 10 -5.10 -11.88 4.27
C SER A 10 -3.75 -12.20 3.65
N LEU A 11 -2.69 -11.58 4.15
CA LEU A 11 -1.33 -11.66 3.63
C LEU A 11 -0.41 -12.18 4.75
N LYS A 12 0.43 -13.18 4.45
CA LYS A 12 1.31 -13.78 5.45
C LYS A 12 2.62 -14.30 4.85
N GLY A 13 3.71 -14.18 5.58
CA GLY A 13 5.03 -14.72 5.21
C GLY A 13 6.10 -13.64 5.27
N SER A 14 7.21 -13.86 4.57
CA SER A 14 8.19 -12.81 4.30
C SER A 14 7.59 -11.68 3.44
N TYR A 15 8.21 -10.50 3.46
CA TYR A 15 7.81 -9.38 2.59
C TYR A 15 7.76 -9.81 1.11
N TYR A 16 8.77 -10.54 0.66
CA TYR A 16 8.83 -11.05 -0.71
C TYR A 16 7.67 -11.99 -1.06
N GLU A 17 7.35 -12.96 -0.20
CA GLU A 17 6.22 -13.87 -0.39
C GLU A 17 4.87 -13.17 -0.35
N ILE A 18 4.72 -12.17 0.51
CA ILE A 18 3.55 -11.29 0.52
C ILE A 18 3.44 -10.61 -0.84
N GLY A 19 4.53 -10.02 -1.35
CA GLY A 19 4.62 -9.48 -2.70
C GLY A 19 4.08 -10.45 -3.78
N LYS A 20 4.52 -11.71 -3.74
CA LYS A 20 4.05 -12.74 -4.67
C LYS A 20 2.55 -13.02 -4.54
N GLN A 21 2.00 -13.08 -3.32
CA GLN A 21 0.56 -13.24 -3.10
C GLN A 21 -0.24 -12.10 -3.73
N GLN A 22 0.25 -10.86 -3.60
CA GLN A 22 -0.36 -9.69 -4.21
C GLN A 22 -0.29 -9.75 -5.74
N GLY A 23 0.84 -10.20 -6.29
CA GLY A 23 1.02 -10.40 -7.73
C GLY A 23 0.09 -11.47 -8.29
N GLU A 24 -0.08 -12.60 -7.60
CA GLU A 24 -0.99 -13.67 -8.03
C GLU A 24 -2.45 -13.22 -8.01
N PHE A 25 -2.83 -12.38 -7.04
CA PHE A 25 -4.16 -11.77 -7.03
C PHE A 25 -4.41 -10.89 -8.27
N VAL A 26 -3.45 -10.03 -8.63
CA VAL A 26 -3.55 -9.17 -9.84
C VAL A 26 -3.53 -10.00 -11.11
N LYS A 27 -2.73 -11.06 -11.17
CA LYS A 27 -2.70 -12.00 -12.30
C LYS A 27 -4.05 -12.68 -12.54
N GLN A 28 -4.79 -12.96 -11.47
CA GLN A 28 -6.18 -13.45 -11.54
C GLN A 28 -7.21 -12.34 -11.84
N ASN A 29 -6.82 -11.07 -11.73
CA ASN A 29 -7.65 -9.90 -11.96
C ASN A 29 -6.95 -8.89 -12.91
N PRO A 30 -6.68 -9.24 -14.19
CA PRO A 30 -5.82 -8.44 -15.06
C PRO A 30 -6.29 -7.00 -15.32
N TYR A 31 -7.58 -6.71 -15.11
CA TYR A 31 -8.12 -5.34 -15.20
C TYR A 31 -7.53 -4.37 -14.17
N LEU A 32 -6.84 -4.88 -13.14
CA LEU A 32 -6.13 -4.07 -12.15
C LEU A 32 -4.72 -3.64 -12.61
N ILE A 33 -4.13 -4.31 -13.61
CA ILE A 33 -2.77 -4.02 -14.09
C ILE A 33 -2.54 -2.54 -14.41
N PRO A 34 -3.46 -1.81 -15.07
CA PRO A 34 -3.28 -0.38 -15.37
C PRO A 34 -3.09 0.52 -14.14
N GLN A 35 -3.44 0.06 -12.94
CA GLN A 35 -3.21 0.81 -11.70
C GLN A 35 -1.73 0.82 -11.30
N PHE A 36 -0.96 -0.19 -11.71
CA PHE A 36 0.43 -0.40 -11.27
C PHE A 36 1.47 0.05 -12.28
N ILE A 37 1.11 0.15 -13.56
CA ILE A 37 2.03 0.56 -14.63
C ILE A 37 1.32 1.54 -15.55
N HIS A 38 1.98 2.67 -15.83
CA HIS A 38 1.56 3.63 -16.83
C HIS A 38 2.80 4.23 -17.50
N GLU A 39 2.87 4.22 -18.83
CA GLU A 39 4.07 4.65 -19.58
C GLU A 39 4.47 6.10 -19.27
N GLU A 40 3.48 6.96 -19.05
CA GLU A 40 3.70 8.38 -18.72
C GLU A 40 4.27 8.62 -17.31
N ASN A 41 4.19 7.61 -16.43
CA ASN A 41 4.56 7.73 -15.01
C ASN A 41 5.84 6.94 -14.69
N VAL A 42 6.69 6.70 -15.70
CA VAL A 42 8.00 6.08 -15.49
C VAL A 42 8.98 7.13 -14.96
N ILE A 43 9.53 6.87 -13.78
CA ILE A 43 10.55 7.72 -13.16
C ILE A 43 11.95 7.45 -13.74
N SER A 44 12.86 8.42 -13.57
CA SER A 44 14.26 8.24 -13.95
C SER A 44 14.95 7.16 -13.10
N ASN A 45 15.99 6.51 -13.63
CA ASN A 45 16.78 5.52 -12.88
C ASN A 45 17.38 6.10 -11.59
N ASN A 46 17.77 7.38 -11.59
CA ASN A 46 18.31 8.05 -10.41
C ASN A 46 17.23 8.17 -9.34
N HIS A 47 16.04 8.65 -9.72
CA HIS A 47 14.90 8.77 -8.80
C HIS A 47 14.47 7.40 -8.26
N TRP A 48 14.47 6.37 -9.11
CA TRP A 48 14.16 5.00 -8.71
C TRP A 48 15.15 4.47 -7.67
N THR A 49 16.44 4.65 -7.93
CA THR A 49 17.52 4.23 -7.01
C THR A 49 17.42 4.96 -5.67
N GLU A 50 17.21 6.28 -5.70
CA GLU A 50 17.07 7.10 -4.49
C GLU A 50 15.83 6.70 -3.68
N SER A 51 14.68 6.51 -4.34
CA SER A 51 13.43 6.08 -3.71
C SER A 51 13.63 4.74 -3.00
N ARG A 52 14.28 3.77 -3.65
CA ARG A 52 14.59 2.47 -3.04
C ARG A 52 15.51 2.61 -1.83
N ASN A 53 16.52 3.47 -1.89
CA ASN A 53 17.44 3.69 -0.77
C ASN A 53 16.72 4.30 0.44
N ILE A 54 15.85 5.28 0.22
CA ILE A 54 15.02 5.89 1.28
C ILE A 54 14.09 4.84 1.90
N LEU A 55 13.40 4.06 1.07
CA LEU A 55 12.51 3.00 1.54
C LEU A 55 13.26 1.93 2.34
N ASN A 56 14.42 1.45 1.86
CA ASN A 56 15.23 0.48 2.60
C ASN A 56 15.64 0.99 3.99
N LYS A 57 15.89 2.30 4.12
CA LYS A 57 16.31 2.91 5.38
C LYS A 57 15.13 3.12 6.35
N HIS A 58 13.98 3.53 5.86
CA HIS A 58 12.88 4.05 6.68
C HIS A 58 11.63 3.16 6.73
N CYS A 59 11.44 2.32 5.73
CA CYS A 59 10.33 1.37 5.63
C CYS A 59 10.85 0.05 5.02
N PRO A 60 11.71 -0.68 5.75
CA PRO A 60 12.30 -1.92 5.24
C PRO A 60 11.20 -2.93 4.90
N GLY A 61 11.43 -3.70 3.84
CA GLY A 61 10.49 -4.72 3.34
C GLY A 61 9.65 -4.30 2.14
N ILE A 62 9.31 -3.02 1.98
CA ILE A 62 8.48 -2.56 0.84
C ILE A 62 9.10 -2.88 -0.51
N ASN A 63 10.42 -2.70 -0.65
CA ASN A 63 11.10 -3.06 -1.90
C ASN A 63 11.03 -4.56 -2.17
N GLU A 64 11.07 -5.42 -1.16
CA GLU A 64 10.94 -6.87 -1.32
C GLU A 64 9.51 -7.27 -1.73
N GLU A 65 8.49 -6.64 -1.14
CA GLU A 65 7.09 -6.82 -1.57
C GLU A 65 6.92 -6.45 -3.06
N ILE A 66 7.49 -5.33 -3.49
CA ILE A 66 7.42 -4.88 -4.88
C ILE A 66 8.15 -5.88 -5.80
N GLU A 67 9.33 -6.38 -5.42
CA GLU A 67 10.05 -7.37 -6.23
C GLU A 67 9.28 -8.69 -6.36
N GLY A 68 8.70 -9.19 -5.27
CA GLY A 68 7.88 -10.41 -5.31
C GLY A 68 6.64 -10.25 -6.20
N PHE A 69 5.99 -9.09 -6.13
CA PHE A 69 4.87 -8.74 -7.00
C PHE A 69 5.29 -8.70 -8.48
N CYS A 70 6.38 -8.01 -8.76
CA CYS A 70 6.94 -7.84 -10.10
C CYS A 70 7.40 -9.17 -10.72
N GLU A 71 7.96 -10.09 -9.93
CA GLU A 71 8.32 -11.44 -10.40
C GLU A 71 7.10 -12.17 -10.96
N VAL A 72 5.99 -12.19 -10.22
CA VAL A 72 4.78 -12.92 -10.62
C VAL A 72 4.19 -12.37 -11.91
N LEU A 73 4.15 -11.05 -12.04
CA LEU A 73 3.59 -10.37 -13.21
C LEU A 73 4.59 -10.20 -14.37
N LYS A 74 5.87 -10.56 -14.16
CA LYS A 74 6.97 -10.37 -15.12
C LYS A 74 7.14 -8.91 -15.56
N ILE A 75 7.04 -8.00 -14.61
CA ILE A 75 7.17 -6.56 -14.81
C ILE A 75 8.50 -6.08 -14.23
N PRO A 76 9.28 -5.23 -14.91
CA PRO A 76 10.43 -4.58 -14.30
C PRO A 76 10.00 -3.65 -13.16
N SER A 77 10.55 -3.82 -11.95
CA SER A 77 10.14 -3.04 -10.76
C SER A 77 10.34 -1.52 -10.93
N LYS A 78 11.29 -1.09 -11.77
CA LYS A 78 11.48 0.32 -12.14
C LYS A 78 10.29 0.98 -12.83
N ASN A 79 9.38 0.21 -13.41
CA ASN A 79 8.18 0.71 -14.08
C ASN A 79 6.98 0.82 -13.13
N MET A 80 7.13 0.48 -11.85
CA MET A 80 6.04 0.51 -10.90
C MET A 80 5.64 1.94 -10.57
N MET A 81 4.35 2.23 -10.73
CA MET A 81 3.69 3.47 -10.36
C MET A 81 3.96 3.87 -8.90
N TYR A 82 4.17 2.89 -8.02
CA TYR A 82 4.43 3.13 -6.61
C TYR A 82 5.59 4.12 -6.38
N TYR A 83 6.67 3.99 -7.15
CA TYR A 83 7.81 4.90 -7.03
C TYR A 83 7.54 6.28 -7.64
N TYR A 84 6.65 6.37 -8.63
CA TYR A 84 6.19 7.66 -9.13
C TYR A 84 5.31 8.38 -8.11
N GLN A 85 4.47 7.66 -7.36
CA GLN A 85 3.59 8.24 -6.36
C GLN A 85 4.33 8.96 -5.24
N THR A 86 5.61 8.66 -5.00
CA THR A 86 6.42 9.41 -4.02
C THR A 86 6.65 10.87 -4.41
N LEU A 87 6.39 11.24 -5.67
CA LEU A 87 6.42 12.62 -6.17
C LEU A 87 5.11 13.37 -5.90
N LEU A 88 4.04 12.66 -5.56
CA LEU A 88 2.73 13.25 -5.34
C LEU A 88 2.62 13.80 -3.93
N LYS A 89 1.95 14.96 -3.80
CA LYS A 89 1.63 15.54 -2.50
C LYS A 89 0.18 15.23 -2.15
N ALA A 90 -0.03 14.29 -1.24
CA ALA A 90 -1.35 13.98 -0.70
C ALA A 90 -1.71 14.93 0.46
N GLY A 91 -3.02 15.16 0.64
CA GLY A 91 -3.60 15.80 1.81
C GLY A 91 -4.39 14.79 2.65
N CYS A 92 -4.37 14.95 3.97
CA CYS A 92 -5.31 14.30 4.86
C CYS A 92 -5.47 15.13 6.13
N SER A 93 -6.59 14.96 6.82
CA SER A 93 -6.78 15.42 8.19
C SER A 93 -6.91 14.22 9.11
N HIS A 94 -6.28 14.29 10.27
CA HIS A 94 -6.36 13.27 11.31
C HIS A 94 -6.64 13.93 12.65
N CYS A 95 -7.39 13.24 13.50
CA CYS A 95 -7.58 13.67 14.88
C CYS A 95 -7.60 12.48 15.84
N ALA A 96 -7.24 12.76 17.09
CA ALA A 96 -7.34 11.81 18.19
C ALA A 96 -8.12 12.45 19.33
N VAL A 97 -9.10 11.73 19.85
CA VAL A 97 -9.86 12.12 21.04
C VAL A 97 -9.36 11.28 22.20
N LEU A 98 -8.86 11.96 23.23
CA LEU A 98 -8.33 11.30 24.42
C LEU A 98 -9.45 10.59 25.19
N PRO A 99 -9.16 9.47 25.86
CA PRO A 99 -10.10 8.69 26.68
C PRO A 99 -11.02 9.56 27.55
N LYS A 100 -10.44 10.51 28.28
CA LYS A 100 -11.13 11.45 29.19
C LYS A 100 -12.18 12.35 28.53
N LYS A 101 -12.27 12.34 27.20
CA LYS A 101 -13.22 13.13 26.39
C LYS A 101 -14.24 12.24 25.66
N THR A 102 -14.34 10.95 26.03
CA THR A 102 -15.23 9.98 25.40
C THR A 102 -16.06 9.25 26.45
N ASP A 103 -17.29 8.87 26.12
CA ASP A 103 -18.21 8.21 27.05
C ASP A 103 -17.74 6.81 27.48
N LEU A 104 -16.94 6.14 26.64
CA LEU A 104 -16.42 4.79 26.89
C LEU A 104 -14.99 4.79 27.43
N GLU A 105 -14.41 5.95 27.74
CA GLU A 105 -13.01 6.09 28.18
C GLU A 105 -12.01 5.41 27.22
N HIS A 106 -12.31 5.44 25.92
CA HIS A 106 -11.46 4.88 24.87
C HIS A 106 -10.84 5.99 24.03
N THR A 107 -9.65 5.76 23.50
CA THR A 107 -9.08 6.66 22.49
C THR A 107 -9.84 6.48 21.18
N TYR A 108 -10.39 7.56 20.63
CA TYR A 108 -10.91 7.56 19.26
C TYR A 108 -9.88 8.16 18.31
N VAL A 109 -9.61 7.48 17.21
CA VAL A 109 -8.75 7.97 16.13
C VAL A 109 -9.61 8.12 14.89
N LEU A 110 -9.59 9.31 14.27
CA LEU A 110 -10.35 9.61 13.07
C LEU A 110 -9.40 10.11 11.98
N ARG A 111 -9.69 9.74 10.74
CA ARG A 111 -8.98 10.17 9.55
C ARG A 111 -9.95 10.33 8.40
N ASN A 112 -9.75 11.36 7.59
CA ASN A 112 -10.40 11.50 6.27
C ASN A 112 -9.36 11.35 5.15
N TYR A 113 -9.86 11.08 3.94
CA TYR A 113 -9.05 11.00 2.73
C TYR A 113 -9.54 12.04 1.74
N ASP A 114 -8.63 12.91 1.30
CA ASP A 114 -8.91 13.93 0.29
C ASP A 114 -8.47 13.43 -1.10
N LEU A 115 -8.94 12.23 -1.48
CA LEU A 115 -8.60 11.57 -2.75
C LEU A 115 -9.86 11.00 -3.43
N SER A 116 -9.79 10.89 -4.75
CA SER A 116 -10.87 10.27 -5.53
C SER A 116 -10.85 8.74 -5.35
N PRO A 117 -12.00 8.06 -5.21
CA PRO A 117 -12.07 6.60 -5.23
C PRO A 117 -11.51 5.97 -6.51
N ILE A 118 -11.27 6.76 -7.57
CA ILE A 118 -10.69 6.31 -8.83
C ILE A 118 -9.18 5.99 -8.70
N ILE A 119 -8.48 6.67 -7.78
CA ILE A 119 -7.04 6.51 -7.58
C ILE A 119 -6.69 5.65 -6.35
N ASP A 120 -7.69 5.33 -5.53
CA ASP A 120 -7.56 4.43 -4.38
C ASP A 120 -7.62 2.96 -4.84
N ASP A 121 -6.87 2.08 -4.18
CA ASP A 121 -6.84 0.65 -4.50
C ASP A 121 -8.03 -0.13 -3.88
N MET A 122 -8.79 0.55 -3.03
CA MET A 122 -10.00 0.11 -2.34
C MET A 122 -9.80 -1.22 -1.60
N ARG A 123 -8.60 -1.45 -1.05
CA ARG A 123 -8.22 -2.73 -0.45
C ARG A 123 -7.85 -2.62 1.02
N PHE A 124 -8.59 -3.38 1.84
CA PHE A 124 -8.28 -3.59 3.25
C PHE A 124 -7.47 -4.88 3.42
N CYS A 125 -6.35 -4.79 4.11
CA CYS A 125 -5.42 -5.90 4.31
C CYS A 125 -5.32 -6.27 5.78
N SER A 126 -5.24 -7.56 6.08
CA SER A 126 -4.72 -8.11 7.34
C SER A 126 -3.38 -8.79 7.03
N THR A 127 -2.31 -8.35 7.66
CA THR A 127 -0.93 -8.61 7.23
C THR A 127 -0.12 -9.18 8.38
N HIS A 128 0.49 -10.34 8.15
CA HIS A 128 1.24 -11.12 9.12
C HIS A 128 2.64 -11.37 8.57
N VAL A 129 3.49 -10.35 8.68
CA VAL A 129 4.89 -10.44 8.23
C VAL A 129 5.70 -11.21 9.27
N GLU A 130 6.55 -12.13 8.82
CA GLU A 130 7.47 -12.84 9.71
C GLU A 130 8.40 -11.89 10.46
N GLY A 131 8.45 -12.02 11.79
CA GLY A 131 9.31 -11.19 12.64
C GLY A 131 8.84 -9.76 12.87
N ALA A 132 7.63 -9.38 12.43
CA ALA A 132 7.02 -8.09 12.71
C ALA A 132 5.59 -8.24 13.27
N TYR A 133 5.05 -7.15 13.83
CA TYR A 133 3.69 -7.14 14.35
C TYR A 133 2.65 -7.40 13.24
N ALA A 134 1.66 -8.22 13.57
CA ALA A 134 0.46 -8.33 12.76
C ALA A 134 -0.26 -6.98 12.73
N HIS A 135 -0.72 -6.58 11.55
CA HIS A 135 -1.38 -5.30 11.37
C HIS A 135 -2.47 -5.36 10.30
N SER A 136 -3.50 -4.53 10.47
CA SER A 136 -4.59 -4.41 9.51
C SER A 136 -4.85 -2.95 9.14
N GLY A 137 -5.10 -2.69 7.86
CA GLY A 137 -5.18 -1.33 7.32
C GLY A 137 -5.45 -1.31 5.83
N PHE A 138 -5.76 -0.13 5.27
CA PHE A 138 -5.87 0.01 3.81
C PHE A 138 -4.49 0.15 3.18
N SER A 139 -4.31 -0.43 2.00
CA SER A 139 -3.05 -0.38 1.27
C SER A 139 -2.90 0.86 0.40
N THR A 140 -1.68 1.11 -0.08
CA THR A 140 -1.42 2.12 -1.11
C THR A 140 -0.84 1.46 -2.34
N GLN A 141 -1.66 1.30 -3.38
CA GLN A 141 -1.31 0.47 -4.55
C GLN A 141 -0.85 -0.92 -4.12
N TYR A 142 -1.57 -1.54 -3.19
CA TYR A 142 -1.30 -2.86 -2.61
C TYR A 142 -0.07 -2.94 -1.70
N PHE A 143 0.83 -1.95 -1.72
CA PHE A 143 2.02 -1.95 -0.86
C PHE A 143 1.86 -1.02 0.33
N GLY A 144 2.50 -1.35 1.44
CA GLY A 144 2.46 -0.54 2.67
C GLY A 144 1.03 -0.26 3.15
N ARG A 145 0.86 0.60 4.16
CA ARG A 145 -0.47 0.96 4.65
C ARG A 145 -0.57 2.47 4.80
N THR A 146 -1.64 3.06 4.28
CA THR A 146 -1.94 4.48 4.51
C THR A 146 -2.22 4.70 5.99
N GLU A 147 -2.94 3.78 6.63
CA GLU A 147 -3.30 3.71 8.05
C GLU A 147 -3.56 2.27 8.45
N GLY A 148 -3.64 2.03 9.75
CA GLY A 148 -4.05 0.76 10.27
C GLY A 148 -3.91 0.71 11.78
N ILE A 149 -4.12 -0.49 12.30
CA ILE A 149 -3.92 -0.86 13.69
C ILE A 149 -3.07 -2.13 13.70
N ASN A 150 -2.10 -2.20 14.61
CA ASN A 150 -1.34 -3.41 14.91
C ASN A 150 -1.77 -4.01 16.25
N GLU A 151 -1.32 -5.24 16.51
CA GLU A 151 -1.50 -5.93 17.80
C GLU A 151 -0.72 -5.28 18.97
#